data_AF-A0A315VK90-F1
#
_entry.id   AF-A0A315VK90-F1
#
_cell.length_a   1.000
_cell.length_b   1.000
_cell.length_c   1.000
_cell.angle_alpha   90.00
_cell.angle_beta   90.00
_cell.angle_gamma   90.00
#
_symmetry.space_group_name_H-M   'P 1'
#
loop_
_entity.id
_entity.type
_entity.pdbx_description
1 polymer ?
#
loop_
_entity_poly.entity_id
_entity_poly.type
_entity_poly.pdbx_seq_one_letter_code
_entity_poly.pdbx_strand_id
1 'polypeptide(L)'
;MIEADVIIRDHDPMEPIMAHPPDTDSDITLKEWLEKVKMTSKGIKLDFKSLEAVSPSLALLEDLLAEPERPLWINADILSGPSGRTAPVDFQAFLSLVSSLPAQTVLSLGWTTGWTVGTNNPGYSWDMVHAMEEKSRDLKHPVTFPVRAALLAQSFFQLSWLLQQSDRYTLTVWTGQHDEFAPQDLKRYRKHFDVSRIYYDLPNSQTAEL
;
A
#
# COMPACT_ATOMS: atom_id res chain seq x y z
N MET A 1 10.14 6.46 -2.86
CA MET A 1 9.83 6.89 -1.49
C MET A 1 10.71 6.12 -0.53
N ILE A 2 10.67 6.44 0.75
CA ILE A 2 11.15 5.57 1.83
C ILE A 2 9.91 5.07 2.56
N GLU A 3 9.88 3.78 2.85
CA GLU A 3 8.73 3.10 3.44
C GLU A 3 9.03 2.61 4.85
N ALA A 4 8.01 2.61 5.69
CA ALA A 4 8.01 1.98 6.99
C ALA A 4 6.77 1.10 7.15
N ASP A 5 6.97 -0.19 7.41
CA ASP A 5 5.94 -1.04 8.02
C ASP A 5 5.75 -0.62 9.47
N VAL A 6 4.52 -0.32 9.87
CA VAL A 6 4.20 0.26 11.18
C VAL A 6 3.22 -0.63 11.93
N ILE A 7 3.59 -0.96 13.17
CA ILE A 7 2.74 -1.57 14.18
C ILE A 7 2.82 -0.78 15.49
N ILE A 8 1.88 -1.05 16.41
CA ILE A 8 1.98 -0.57 17.79
C ILE A 8 2.74 -1.62 18.61
N ARG A 9 3.72 -1.18 19.41
CA ARG A 9 4.39 -2.05 20.36
C ARG A 9 3.39 -2.59 21.40
N ASP A 10 3.50 -3.87 21.73
CA ASP A 10 2.57 -4.60 22.60
C ASP A 10 2.88 -4.51 24.10
N HIS A 11 3.88 -3.71 24.48
CA HIS A 11 4.32 -3.49 25.85
C HIS A 11 4.69 -2.02 26.10
N ASP A 12 4.87 -1.64 27.37
CA ASP A 12 5.17 -0.27 27.77
C ASP A 12 6.61 0.15 27.37
N PRO A 13 6.80 1.33 26.73
CA PRO A 13 5.76 2.24 26.25
C PRO A 13 5.07 1.75 24.98
N MET A 14 3.74 1.84 24.95
CA MET A 14 2.94 1.54 23.75
C MET A 14 3.12 2.65 22.72
N GLU A 15 4.05 2.46 21.78
CA GLU A 15 4.40 3.43 20.76
C GLU A 15 4.52 2.81 19.36
N PRO A 16 4.39 3.61 18.27
CA PRO A 16 4.56 3.10 16.92
C PRO A 16 6.02 2.75 16.63
N ILE A 17 6.24 1.57 16.06
CA ILE A 17 7.56 1.02 15.77
C ILE A 17 7.63 0.49 14.34
N MET A 18 8.84 0.35 13.82
CA MET A 18 9.07 -0.20 12.49
C MET A 18 9.20 -1.72 12.54
N ALA A 19 8.11 -2.44 12.27
CA ALA A 19 8.11 -3.90 12.22
C ALA A 19 7.05 -4.43 11.25
N HIS A 20 7.34 -5.58 10.66
CA HIS A 20 6.47 -6.29 9.74
C HIS A 20 6.18 -7.69 10.32
N PRO A 21 4.91 -8.11 10.45
CA PRO A 21 4.56 -9.44 10.93
C PRO A 21 5.32 -10.57 10.18
N PRO A 22 5.83 -11.59 10.88
CA PRO A 22 5.49 -11.99 12.24
C PRO A 22 6.24 -11.23 13.35
N ASP A 23 7.15 -10.31 13.01
CA ASP A 23 7.83 -9.52 14.02
C ASP A 23 6.84 -8.55 14.69
N THR A 24 6.83 -8.56 16.02
CA THR A 24 5.93 -7.73 16.85
C THR A 24 6.66 -6.65 17.64
N ASP A 25 7.99 -6.56 17.50
CA ASP A 25 8.83 -5.56 18.15
C ASP A 25 10.00 -5.14 17.26
N SER A 26 10.61 -4.00 17.59
CA SER A 26 11.72 -3.40 16.85
C SER A 26 12.51 -2.45 17.73
N ASP A 27 13.82 -2.39 17.51
CA ASP A 27 14.73 -1.41 18.11
C ASP A 27 14.62 -0.02 17.46
N ILE A 28 13.81 0.12 16.40
CA ILE A 28 13.57 1.38 15.70
C ILE A 28 12.14 1.84 15.95
N THR A 29 11.99 2.94 16.69
CA THR A 29 10.68 3.62 16.80
C THR A 29 10.35 4.35 15.49
N LEU A 30 9.06 4.51 15.19
CA LEU A 30 8.65 5.31 14.04
C LEU A 30 9.13 6.76 14.17
N LYS A 31 9.13 7.31 15.39
CA LYS A 31 9.61 8.67 15.66
C LYS A 31 11.07 8.83 15.25
N GLU A 32 11.96 7.94 15.70
CA GLU A 32 13.38 8.00 15.34
C GLU A 32 13.59 7.86 13.84
N TRP A 33 12.85 6.97 13.20
CA TRP A 33 12.89 6.83 11.75
C TRP A 33 12.44 8.10 11.02
N LEU A 34 11.32 8.70 11.44
CA LEU A 34 10.82 9.94 10.84
C LEU A 34 11.83 11.08 10.99
N GLU A 35 12.50 11.22 12.13
CA GLU A 35 13.57 12.21 12.32
C GLU A 35 14.75 12.01 11.34
N LYS A 36 15.09 10.77 11.00
CA LYS A 36 16.11 10.49 9.96
C LYS A 36 15.59 10.78 8.56
N VAL A 37 14.36 10.40 8.26
CA VAL A 37 13.76 10.58 6.94
C VAL A 37 13.47 12.05 6.65
N LYS A 38 13.12 12.86 7.65
CA LYS A 38 12.99 14.33 7.57
C LYS A 38 14.20 14.98 6.91
N MET A 39 15.40 14.50 7.20
CA MET A 39 16.66 15.00 6.63
C MET A 39 16.87 14.67 5.13
N THR A 40 15.97 13.91 4.52
CA THR A 40 16.00 13.55 3.10
C THR A 40 14.90 14.28 2.32
N SER A 41 15.07 14.43 1.01
CA SER A 41 14.04 14.96 0.10
C SER A 41 13.08 13.88 -0.44
N LYS A 42 13.08 12.68 0.16
CA LYS A 42 12.28 11.56 -0.33
C LYS A 42 10.86 11.61 0.26
N GLY A 43 9.86 11.27 -0.56
CA GLY A 43 8.51 11.01 -0.07
C GLY A 43 8.45 9.81 0.88
N ILE A 44 7.40 9.75 1.68
CA ILE A 44 7.21 8.82 2.80
C ILE A 44 6.00 7.93 2.50
N LYS A 45 6.13 6.63 2.73
CA LYS A 45 5.02 5.67 2.76
C LYS A 45 4.97 5.02 4.14
N LEU A 46 3.83 5.11 4.82
CA LEU A 46 3.59 4.39 6.07
C LEU A 46 2.64 3.23 5.78
N ASP A 47 3.07 2.01 6.02
CA ASP A 47 2.32 0.78 5.80
C ASP A 47 1.81 0.20 7.12
N PHE A 48 0.55 0.46 7.42
CA PHE A 48 -0.09 0.06 8.67
C PHE A 48 -0.60 -1.37 8.60
N LYS A 49 -0.14 -2.20 9.55
CA LYS A 49 -0.64 -3.58 9.71
C LYS A 49 -1.76 -3.68 10.75
N SER A 50 -1.98 -2.62 11.53
CA SER A 50 -3.04 -2.55 12.53
C SER A 50 -3.56 -1.12 12.69
N LEU A 51 -4.79 -0.98 13.19
CA LEU A 51 -5.43 0.34 13.35
C LEU A 51 -4.86 1.14 14.51
N GLU A 52 -4.43 0.44 15.56
CA GLU A 52 -3.93 1.01 16.80
C GLU A 52 -2.69 1.88 16.56
N ALA A 53 -1.91 1.56 15.53
CA ALA A 53 -0.73 2.31 15.14
C ALA A 53 -1.06 3.59 14.35
N VAL A 54 -2.23 3.71 13.73
CA VAL A 54 -2.54 4.79 12.79
C VAL A 54 -2.54 6.15 13.48
N SER A 55 -3.44 6.35 14.46
CA SER A 55 -3.57 7.63 15.16
C SER A 55 -2.27 8.13 15.80
N PRO A 56 -1.54 7.32 16.60
CA PRO A 56 -0.28 7.78 17.19
C PRO A 56 0.80 8.06 16.13
N SER A 57 0.80 7.35 15.00
CA SER A 57 1.73 7.63 13.90
C SER A 57 1.42 8.93 13.17
N LEU A 58 0.14 9.23 12.93
CA LEU A 58 -0.26 10.49 12.29
C LEU A 58 0.10 11.71 13.15
N ALA A 59 0.02 11.59 14.48
CA ALA A 59 0.46 12.65 15.40
C ALA A 59 1.96 12.96 15.28
N LEU A 60 2.79 11.99 14.87
CA LEU A 60 4.22 12.18 14.63
C LEU A 60 4.52 12.88 13.30
N LEU A 61 3.53 13.02 12.41
CA LEU A 61 3.70 13.63 11.09
C LEU A 61 3.49 15.15 11.08
N GLU A 62 3.12 15.80 12.19
CA GLU A 62 2.76 17.23 12.21
C GLU A 62 3.76 18.13 11.48
N ASP A 63 5.06 18.02 11.78
CA ASP A 63 6.11 18.81 11.10
C ASP A 63 6.22 18.49 9.60
N LEU A 64 6.03 17.23 9.22
CA LEU A 64 6.13 16.77 7.83
C LEU A 64 4.93 17.23 7.01
N LEU A 65 3.75 17.34 7.63
CA LEU A 65 2.55 17.86 6.99
C LEU A 65 2.68 19.37 6.67
N ALA A 66 3.63 20.08 7.29
CA ALA A 66 3.96 21.46 6.95
C ALA A 66 4.79 21.60 5.66
N GLU A 67 5.28 20.50 5.08
CA GLU A 67 5.99 20.48 3.78
C GLU A 67 5.06 19.98 2.66
N PRO A 68 4.20 20.84 2.08
CA PRO A 68 3.09 20.39 1.23
C PRO A 68 3.51 19.66 -0.06
N GLU A 69 4.73 19.91 -0.53
CA GLU A 69 5.31 19.31 -1.75
C GLU A 69 5.88 17.91 -1.52
N ARG A 70 6.05 17.49 -0.25
CA ARG A 70 6.63 16.20 0.06
C ARG A 70 5.57 15.10 -0.08
N PRO A 71 5.77 14.09 -0.95
CA PRO A 71 4.76 13.03 -1.10
C PRO A 71 4.61 12.23 0.19
N LEU A 72 3.36 12.08 0.64
CA LEU A 72 2.98 11.24 1.77
C LEU A 72 1.95 10.21 1.32
N TRP A 73 2.25 8.94 1.57
CA TRP A 73 1.40 7.81 1.25
C TRP A 73 1.03 7.08 2.54
N ILE A 74 -0.25 6.81 2.73
CA ILE A 74 -0.78 6.08 3.88
C ILE A 74 -1.38 4.77 3.37
N ASN A 75 -0.73 3.66 3.69
CA ASN A 75 -1.05 2.33 3.20
C ASN A 75 -1.76 1.48 4.27
N ALA A 76 -2.79 0.77 3.86
CA ALA A 76 -3.41 -0.30 4.65
C ALA A 76 -4.13 -1.31 3.76
N ASP A 77 -4.11 -2.58 4.14
CA ASP A 77 -4.94 -3.63 3.56
C ASP A 77 -6.35 -3.60 4.19
N ILE A 78 -7.32 -3.03 3.48
CA ILE A 78 -8.67 -2.76 3.98
C ILE A 78 -9.72 -3.78 3.51
N LEU A 79 -9.33 -4.70 2.63
CA LEU A 79 -10.18 -5.74 2.07
C LEU A 79 -9.46 -7.09 2.05
N SER A 80 -10.22 -8.18 2.10
CA SER A 80 -9.66 -9.51 1.83
C SER A 80 -9.46 -9.70 0.32
N GLY A 81 -8.28 -10.15 -0.07
CA GLY A 81 -7.90 -10.39 -1.44
C GLY A 81 -7.63 -11.87 -1.73
N PRO A 82 -7.05 -12.16 -2.91
CA PRO A 82 -6.80 -13.53 -3.33
C PRO A 82 -5.85 -14.24 -2.36
N SER A 83 -6.32 -15.37 -1.84
CA SER A 83 -5.56 -16.22 -0.90
C SER A 83 -5.07 -15.51 0.38
N GLY A 84 -5.62 -14.33 0.71
CA GLY A 84 -5.30 -13.60 1.93
C GLY A 84 -5.72 -14.38 3.16
N ARG A 85 -4.82 -14.46 4.16
CA ARG A 85 -5.08 -15.18 5.43
C ARG A 85 -5.14 -14.28 6.65
N THR A 86 -4.66 -13.04 6.51
CA THR A 86 -4.74 -12.02 7.55
C THR A 86 -6.06 -11.29 7.47
N ALA A 87 -6.59 -10.90 8.64
CA ALA A 87 -7.74 -10.03 8.70
C ALA A 87 -7.36 -8.63 8.17
N PRO A 88 -8.18 -8.03 7.29
CA PRO A 88 -7.96 -6.65 6.87
C PRO A 88 -8.22 -5.68 8.01
N VAL A 89 -7.64 -4.50 7.89
CA VAL A 89 -7.96 -3.33 8.72
C VAL A 89 -9.41 -2.90 8.48
N ASP A 90 -10.13 -2.51 9.54
CA ASP A 90 -11.48 -1.96 9.40
C ASP A 90 -11.43 -0.65 8.60
N PHE A 91 -12.10 -0.67 7.44
CA PHE A 91 -12.08 0.44 6.50
C PHE A 91 -12.70 1.73 7.06
N GLN A 92 -13.82 1.64 7.78
CA GLN A 92 -14.53 2.84 8.25
C GLN A 92 -13.74 3.52 9.37
N ALA A 93 -13.20 2.73 10.30
CA ALA A 93 -12.30 3.21 11.33
C ALA A 93 -11.04 3.82 10.71
N PHE A 94 -10.39 3.13 9.76
CA PHE A 94 -9.21 3.66 9.06
C PHE A 94 -9.51 4.99 8.37
N LEU A 95 -10.60 5.06 7.60
CA LEU A 95 -10.98 6.26 6.87
C LEU A 95 -11.23 7.44 7.80
N SER A 96 -11.88 7.22 8.95
CA SER A 96 -12.13 8.26 9.95
C SER A 96 -10.84 8.86 10.53
N LEU A 97 -9.76 8.09 10.59
CA LEU A 97 -8.47 8.54 11.11
C LEU A 97 -7.67 9.32 10.06
N VAL A 98 -7.82 8.97 8.77
CA VAL A 98 -7.03 9.58 7.68
C VAL A 98 -7.78 10.71 6.96
N SER A 99 -9.08 10.91 7.20
CA SER A 99 -9.90 11.88 6.47
C SER A 99 -9.49 13.35 6.66
N SER A 100 -8.76 13.66 7.75
CA SER A 100 -8.27 15.01 8.04
C SER A 100 -6.90 15.30 7.42
N LEU A 101 -6.28 14.32 6.76
CA LEU A 101 -4.99 14.52 6.11
C LEU A 101 -5.11 15.48 4.92
N PRO A 102 -4.01 16.13 4.52
CA PRO A 102 -4.00 17.00 3.35
C PRO A 102 -4.54 16.31 2.09
N ALA A 103 -5.23 17.05 1.24
CA ALA A 103 -5.90 16.49 0.05
C ALA A 103 -4.94 15.79 -0.92
N GLN A 104 -3.66 16.20 -0.94
CA GLN A 104 -2.61 15.60 -1.76
C GLN A 104 -2.03 14.30 -1.20
N THR A 105 -2.33 13.94 0.05
CA THR A 105 -1.93 12.64 0.62
C THR A 105 -2.54 11.52 -0.21
N VAL A 106 -1.70 10.56 -0.62
CA VAL A 106 -2.16 9.39 -1.38
C VAL A 106 -2.59 8.31 -0.41
N LEU A 107 -3.81 7.82 -0.57
CA LEU A 107 -4.27 6.64 0.15
C LEU A 107 -3.91 5.38 -0.65
N SER A 108 -3.09 4.52 -0.07
CA SER A 108 -2.71 3.24 -0.66
C SER A 108 -3.59 2.13 -0.08
N LEU A 109 -4.65 1.79 -0.79
CA LEU A 109 -5.73 0.94 -0.27
C LEU A 109 -5.61 -0.46 -0.86
N GLY A 110 -5.16 -1.40 -0.03
CA GLY A 110 -4.79 -2.74 -0.45
C GLY A 110 -5.80 -3.83 -0.11
N TRP A 111 -5.44 -5.03 -0.54
CA TRP A 111 -6.07 -6.26 -0.11
C TRP A 111 -5.06 -7.14 0.60
N THR A 112 -5.49 -7.84 1.65
CA THR A 112 -4.68 -8.93 2.18
C THR A 112 -4.55 -10.02 1.11
N THR A 113 -3.32 -10.43 0.80
CA THR A 113 -3.06 -11.39 -0.28
C THR A 113 -2.17 -12.53 0.18
N GLY A 114 -2.29 -13.67 -0.50
CA GLY A 114 -1.39 -14.79 -0.34
C GLY A 114 -0.92 -15.29 -1.71
N TRP A 115 0.25 -15.90 -1.72
CA TRP A 115 0.76 -16.62 -2.88
C TRP A 115 1.46 -17.89 -2.41
N THR A 116 1.38 -18.97 -3.19
CA THR A 116 2.02 -20.24 -2.86
C THR A 116 2.63 -20.86 -4.11
N VAL A 117 3.92 -21.19 -4.03
CA VAL A 117 4.71 -21.79 -5.11
C VAL A 117 4.08 -23.10 -5.60
N GLY A 118 4.10 -23.31 -6.91
CA GLY A 118 3.59 -24.54 -7.54
C GLY A 118 2.08 -24.74 -7.45
N THR A 119 1.32 -23.73 -7.00
CA THR A 119 -0.14 -23.77 -6.95
C THR A 119 -0.77 -22.81 -7.95
N ASN A 120 -2.03 -23.07 -8.31
CA ASN A 120 -2.81 -22.13 -9.10
C ASN A 120 -3.28 -20.98 -8.19
N ASN A 121 -2.56 -19.86 -8.22
CA ASN A 121 -2.89 -18.68 -7.42
C ASN A 121 -3.97 -17.86 -8.15
N PRO A 122 -5.18 -17.69 -7.57
CA PRO A 122 -6.20 -16.87 -8.17
C PRO A 122 -5.79 -15.39 -8.18
N GLY A 123 -6.19 -14.67 -9.21
CA GLY A 123 -6.08 -13.22 -9.27
C GLY A 123 -7.18 -12.49 -8.51
N TYR A 124 -7.13 -11.17 -8.54
CA TYR A 124 -8.20 -10.28 -8.06
C TYR A 124 -9.48 -10.52 -8.87
N SER A 125 -10.55 -10.92 -8.19
CA SER A 125 -11.84 -11.19 -8.82
C SER A 125 -12.62 -9.91 -9.13
N TRP A 126 -13.69 -10.03 -9.92
CA TRP A 126 -14.61 -8.92 -10.17
C TRP A 126 -15.22 -8.38 -8.88
N ASP A 127 -15.68 -9.26 -7.98
CA ASP A 127 -16.24 -8.85 -6.70
C ASP A 127 -15.22 -8.07 -5.86
N MET A 128 -13.95 -8.46 -5.87
CA MET A 128 -12.88 -7.78 -5.15
C MET A 128 -12.64 -6.35 -5.66
N VAL A 129 -12.58 -6.16 -6.98
CA VAL A 129 -12.36 -4.82 -7.55
C VAL A 129 -13.60 -3.93 -7.46
N HIS A 130 -14.81 -4.49 -7.55
CA HIS A 130 -16.05 -3.75 -7.31
C HIS A 130 -16.15 -3.27 -5.86
N ALA A 131 -15.83 -4.13 -4.88
CA ALA A 131 -15.83 -3.74 -3.47
C ALA A 131 -14.80 -2.65 -3.17
N MET A 132 -13.62 -2.71 -3.79
CA MET A 132 -12.60 -1.66 -3.66
C MET A 132 -13.04 -0.34 -4.30
N GLU A 133 -13.66 -0.41 -5.48
CA GLU A 133 -14.21 0.78 -6.15
C GLU A 133 -15.28 1.45 -5.30
N GLU A 134 -16.23 0.68 -4.74
CA GLU A 134 -17.30 1.20 -3.88
C GLU A 134 -16.73 1.99 -2.70
N LYS A 135 -15.69 1.46 -2.05
CA LYS A 135 -15.01 2.12 -0.94
C LYS A 135 -14.22 3.36 -1.36
N SER A 136 -13.73 3.40 -2.59
CA SER A 136 -12.80 4.44 -3.05
C SER A 136 -13.50 5.60 -3.79
N ARG A 137 -14.71 5.36 -4.31
CA ARG A 137 -15.45 6.25 -5.21
C ARG A 137 -15.56 7.68 -4.68
N ASP A 138 -15.99 7.80 -3.42
CA ASP A 138 -16.31 9.11 -2.83
C ASP A 138 -15.13 9.81 -2.15
N LEU A 139 -14.00 9.10 -2.01
CA LEU A 139 -12.76 9.65 -1.45
C LEU A 139 -12.29 10.85 -2.27
N LYS A 140 -11.70 11.85 -1.60
CA LYS A 140 -11.16 13.05 -2.27
C LYS A 140 -9.67 12.96 -2.56
N HIS A 141 -8.95 12.14 -1.80
CA HIS A 141 -7.53 11.87 -1.98
C HIS A 141 -7.23 11.14 -3.31
N PRO A 142 -6.04 11.29 -3.89
CA PRO A 142 -5.51 10.31 -4.83
C PRO A 142 -5.49 8.91 -4.19
N VAL A 143 -5.76 7.88 -4.99
CA VAL A 143 -5.79 6.50 -4.50
C VAL A 143 -4.87 5.65 -5.34
N THR A 144 -4.02 4.86 -4.69
CA THR A 144 -3.25 3.82 -5.35
C THR A 144 -3.62 2.46 -4.78
N PHE A 145 -3.76 1.46 -5.63
CA PHE A 145 -4.10 0.11 -5.22
C PHE A 145 -2.82 -0.74 -5.24
N PRO A 146 -2.24 -1.12 -4.08
CA PRO A 146 -1.11 -2.01 -4.03
C PRO A 146 -1.54 -3.41 -4.49
N VAL A 147 -0.93 -3.88 -5.57
CA VAL A 147 -1.25 -5.16 -6.20
C VAL A 147 -0.02 -6.05 -6.30
N ARG A 148 -0.17 -7.32 -5.95
CA ARG A 148 0.92 -8.28 -5.96
C ARG A 148 1.24 -8.70 -7.41
N ALA A 149 2.50 -8.55 -7.81
CA ALA A 149 2.98 -8.80 -9.16
C ALA A 149 2.60 -10.20 -9.68
N ALA A 150 2.73 -11.22 -8.82
CA ALA A 150 2.42 -12.62 -9.13
C ALA A 150 0.94 -12.92 -9.44
N LEU A 151 0.03 -11.98 -9.17
CA LEU A 151 -1.40 -12.13 -9.39
C LEU A 151 -1.91 -11.32 -10.61
N LEU A 152 -1.03 -10.54 -11.25
CA LEU A 152 -1.42 -9.62 -12.31
C LEU A 152 -1.88 -10.32 -13.58
N ALA A 153 -1.25 -11.43 -13.95
CA ALA A 153 -1.57 -12.17 -15.17
C ALA A 153 -3.05 -12.59 -15.21
N GLN A 154 -3.59 -13.02 -14.06
CA GLN A 154 -4.97 -13.47 -13.90
C GLN A 154 -5.97 -12.31 -13.74
N SER A 155 -5.48 -11.09 -13.46
CA SER A 155 -6.30 -9.96 -12.99
C SER A 155 -6.35 -8.79 -13.97
N PHE A 156 -5.88 -9.00 -15.20
CA PHE A 156 -5.73 -7.91 -16.17
C PHE A 156 -7.02 -7.14 -16.38
N PHE A 157 -8.13 -7.82 -16.65
CA PHE A 157 -9.39 -7.15 -16.97
C PHE A 157 -10.00 -6.44 -15.75
N GLN A 158 -9.91 -7.07 -14.58
CA GLN A 158 -10.46 -6.55 -13.32
C GLN A 158 -9.72 -5.29 -12.88
N LEU A 159 -8.39 -5.33 -12.84
CA LEU A 159 -7.57 -4.18 -12.47
C LEU A 159 -7.60 -3.09 -13.55
N SER A 160 -7.72 -3.47 -14.82
CA SER A 160 -7.92 -2.50 -15.90
C SER A 160 -9.23 -1.73 -15.75
N TRP A 161 -10.31 -2.44 -15.45
CA TRP A 161 -11.60 -1.83 -15.18
C TRP A 161 -11.52 -0.90 -13.97
N LEU A 162 -10.91 -1.33 -12.87
CA LEU A 162 -10.76 -0.52 -11.66
C LEU A 162 -10.05 0.81 -11.97
N LEU A 163 -8.92 0.77 -12.69
CA LEU A 163 -8.22 1.97 -13.13
C LEU A 163 -9.09 2.89 -14.01
N GLN A 164 -10.04 2.38 -14.78
CA GLN A 164 -10.88 3.23 -15.63
C GLN A 164 -11.95 4.02 -14.86
N GLN A 165 -12.19 3.69 -13.59
CA GLN A 165 -13.27 4.31 -12.80
C GLN A 165 -12.94 5.75 -12.34
N SER A 166 -11.66 6.09 -12.23
CA SER A 166 -11.23 7.45 -11.91
C SER A 166 -9.80 7.70 -12.41
N ASP A 167 -9.53 8.94 -12.81
CA ASP A 167 -8.19 9.47 -13.09
C ASP A 167 -7.32 9.56 -11.83
N ARG A 168 -7.92 9.66 -10.63
CA ARG A 168 -7.24 9.61 -9.34
C ARG A 168 -6.66 8.25 -9.00
N TYR A 169 -7.05 7.20 -9.73
CA TYR A 169 -6.68 5.82 -9.42
C TYR A 169 -5.39 5.42 -10.13
N THR A 170 -4.50 4.78 -9.38
CA THR A 170 -3.24 4.22 -9.86
C THR A 170 -3.04 2.81 -9.29
N LEU A 171 -2.10 2.04 -9.85
CA LEU A 171 -1.64 0.79 -9.25
C LEU A 171 -0.24 0.97 -8.68
N THR A 172 0.03 0.33 -7.55
CA THR A 172 1.39 0.16 -7.03
C THR A 172 1.71 -1.33 -7.05
N VAL A 173 2.56 -1.76 -7.97
CA VAL A 173 2.90 -3.17 -8.11
C VAL A 173 4.02 -3.53 -7.15
N TRP A 174 3.78 -4.51 -6.28
CA TRP A 174 4.76 -4.99 -5.30
C TRP A 174 4.99 -6.50 -5.42
N THR A 175 6.06 -7.02 -4.82
CA THR A 175 6.35 -8.46 -4.78
C THR A 175 6.80 -8.90 -3.40
N GLY A 176 6.36 -10.08 -2.97
CA GLY A 176 6.93 -10.77 -1.82
C GLY A 176 8.30 -11.37 -2.15
N GLN A 177 9.08 -11.69 -1.11
CA GLN A 177 10.43 -12.27 -1.23
C GLN A 177 10.46 -13.59 -2.02
N HIS A 178 9.38 -14.37 -1.96
CA HIS A 178 9.28 -15.69 -2.58
C HIS A 178 8.31 -15.74 -3.75
N ASP A 179 7.68 -14.61 -4.09
CA ASP A 179 6.74 -14.56 -5.21
C ASP A 179 7.49 -14.77 -6.52
N GLU A 180 6.93 -15.60 -7.39
CA GLU A 180 7.39 -15.77 -8.76
C GLU A 180 6.38 -15.15 -9.73
N PHE A 181 6.88 -14.33 -10.65
CA PHE A 181 6.07 -13.71 -11.70
C PHE A 181 6.94 -13.46 -12.92
N ALA A 182 6.28 -13.33 -14.07
CA ALA A 182 7.00 -13.16 -15.32
C ALA A 182 6.97 -11.69 -15.78
N PRO A 183 8.11 -11.09 -16.18
CA PRO A 183 8.16 -9.67 -16.56
C PRO A 183 7.19 -9.27 -17.67
N GLN A 184 6.81 -10.21 -18.55
CA GLN A 184 5.81 -9.95 -19.60
C GLN A 184 4.43 -9.55 -19.05
N ASP A 185 4.07 -10.02 -17.86
CA ASP A 185 2.77 -9.73 -17.25
C ASP A 185 2.70 -8.24 -16.89
N LEU A 186 3.82 -7.66 -16.43
CA LEU A 186 3.96 -6.23 -16.16
C LEU A 186 3.97 -5.40 -17.45
N LYS A 187 4.67 -5.87 -18.49
CA LYS A 187 4.72 -5.20 -19.81
C LYS A 187 3.35 -5.06 -20.44
N ARG A 188 2.43 -6.01 -20.19
CA ARG A 188 1.05 -5.91 -20.65
C ARG A 188 0.38 -4.66 -20.09
N TYR A 189 0.52 -4.37 -18.81
CA TYR A 189 -0.06 -3.17 -18.21
C TYR A 189 0.58 -1.88 -18.72
N ARG A 190 1.92 -1.82 -18.84
CA ARG A 190 2.62 -0.63 -19.38
C ARG A 190 2.23 -0.28 -20.81
N LYS A 191 1.82 -1.26 -21.61
CA LYS A 191 1.34 -1.04 -22.98
C LYS A 191 -0.08 -0.48 -23.04
N HIS A 192 -0.90 -0.71 -22.00
CA HIS A 192 -2.32 -0.34 -22.00
C HIS A 192 -2.60 0.91 -21.16
N PHE A 193 -1.75 1.23 -20.19
CA PHE A 193 -1.91 2.37 -19.29
C PHE A 193 -0.74 3.33 -19.41
N ASP A 194 -1.03 4.61 -19.21
CA ASP A 194 0.02 5.63 -19.10
C ASP A 194 0.98 5.30 -17.95
N VAL A 195 2.26 5.55 -18.15
CA VAL A 195 3.32 5.22 -17.18
C VAL A 195 3.13 5.93 -15.83
N SER A 196 2.45 7.08 -15.81
CA SER A 196 2.10 7.79 -14.58
C SER A 196 1.06 7.07 -13.73
N ARG A 197 0.37 6.06 -14.27
CA ARG A 197 -0.70 5.33 -13.58
C ARG A 197 -0.24 4.07 -12.86
N ILE A 198 1.02 3.67 -13.04
CA ILE A 198 1.57 2.45 -12.47
C ILE A 198 2.92 2.73 -11.83
N TYR A 199 2.97 2.54 -10.51
CA TYR A 199 4.18 2.57 -9.72
C TYR A 199 4.70 1.16 -9.48
N TYR A 200 6.01 1.03 -9.32
CA TYR A 200 6.68 -0.26 -9.08
C TYR A 200 7.47 -0.20 -7.79
N ASP A 201 7.09 -1.05 -6.86
CA ASP A 201 7.78 -1.35 -5.61
C ASP A 201 8.39 -2.75 -5.73
N LEU A 202 9.40 -2.86 -6.59
CA LEU A 202 10.06 -4.11 -6.97
C LEU A 202 11.58 -3.96 -6.81
N PRO A 203 12.30 -5.05 -6.48
CA PRO A 203 13.76 -5.07 -6.51
C PRO A 203 14.35 -4.55 -7.83
N ASN A 204 15.49 -3.87 -7.74
CA ASN A 204 16.16 -3.25 -8.91
C ASN A 204 16.41 -4.22 -10.08
N SER A 205 16.70 -5.49 -9.79
CA SER A 205 16.91 -6.52 -10.81
C SER A 205 15.66 -6.76 -11.66
N GLN A 206 14.47 -6.67 -11.07
CA GLN A 206 13.20 -6.93 -11.74
C GLN A 206 12.67 -5.69 -12.46
N THR A 207 12.96 -4.49 -11.97
CA THR A 207 12.60 -3.23 -12.65
C THR A 207 13.46 -2.95 -13.87
N ALA A 208 14.73 -3.38 -13.90
CA ALA A 208 15.61 -3.19 -15.05
C ALA A 208 15.14 -3.92 -16.33
N GLU A 209 14.29 -4.94 -16.19
CA GLU A 209 13.76 -5.73 -17.31
C GLU A 209 12.45 -5.18 -17.90
N LEU A 210 11.91 -4.09 -17.33
CA LEU A 210 10.60 -3.51 -17.66
C LEU A 210 10.62 -2.37 -18.67
#